data_AF-A0A961B0T3-F1
#
_entry.id   AF-A0A961B0T3-F1
#
_cell.length_a   1.000
_cell.length_b   1.000
_cell.length_c   1.000
_cell.angle_alpha   90.00
_cell.angle_beta   90.00
_cell.angle_gamma   90.00
#
_symmetry.space_group_name_H-M   'P 1'
#
loop_
_entity.id
_entity.type
_entity.pdbx_description
1 polymer ?
#
loop_
_entity_poly.entity_id
_entity_poly.type
_entity_poly.pdbx_seq_one_letter_code
_entity_poly.pdbx_strand_id
1 'polypeptide(L)'
;MPGLRPPLLLACLAVAWPLAAADPVPPVRGFVNVDPFELRLEFVLRFDAIAPSLEKTPAPDITADNRSALETALGAFLAGKCPIDADGARLTLELDRVHFVRPDPVKGLVVDDRQRIPAAEAMVGAVFATAWDAPPAELRVVWEIFPPGGEPALVEAGAPGNRAARKLAPDAPELIWKNEGVALPTLVRFEAPPDTRRFGVRWPVFLAVLAGGGLAAAFLAARRRKRHALATAAIALALAAGLGVSAASRRAWLRSPEQVEEIVYGLLRNVYHAFDYRRETDIYDTLALSASGELLTRIYLEVQRSLQLEDQGGARVRVYDLDLRHCEPPRDWGARSRGSFVTDAEWVAVGTVTHWGHTHQRVNRYRAVLTIAPVEGRWRLVDLSLESEERL
;
A
#
# COMPACT_ATOMS: atom_id res chain seq x y z
N MET A 1 28.56 -26.04 6.43
CA MET A 1 27.14 -26.40 6.55
C MET A 1 26.35 -25.19 6.99
N PRO A 2 25.73 -24.46 6.04
CA PRO A 2 24.74 -23.43 6.34
C PRO A 2 23.32 -23.96 6.10
N GLY A 3 22.40 -23.61 7.01
CA GLY A 3 21.03 -24.10 7.05
C GLY A 3 20.19 -23.64 5.86
N LEU A 4 19.80 -24.61 5.04
CA LEU A 4 18.68 -24.50 4.10
C LEU A 4 17.39 -24.24 4.91
N ARG A 5 16.85 -23.02 4.79
CA ARG A 5 15.44 -22.79 5.12
C ARG A 5 14.60 -23.52 4.05
N PRO A 6 13.61 -24.33 4.43
CA PRO A 6 12.80 -25.04 3.45
C PRO A 6 11.91 -24.04 2.68
N PRO A 7 11.60 -24.30 1.40
CA PRO A 7 10.61 -23.53 0.68
C PRO A 7 9.25 -23.76 1.34
N LEU A 8 8.56 -22.67 1.69
CA LEU A 8 7.16 -22.68 2.08
C LEU A 8 6.35 -23.21 0.88
N LEU A 9 6.04 -24.50 0.93
CA LEU A 9 5.00 -25.12 0.11
C LEU A 9 3.67 -24.43 0.47
N LEU A 10 3.26 -23.46 -0.35
CA LEU A 10 1.91 -22.93 -0.38
C LEU A 10 0.97 -24.09 -0.74
N ALA A 11 0.40 -24.70 0.29
CA ALA A 11 -0.73 -25.60 0.13
C ALA A 11 -1.93 -24.74 -0.33
N CYS A 12 -2.22 -24.78 -1.63
CA CYS A 12 -3.49 -24.32 -2.18
C CYS A 12 -4.61 -25.20 -1.64
N LEU A 13 -5.06 -24.94 -0.42
CA LEU A 13 -6.35 -25.41 0.07
C LEU A 13 -7.42 -24.55 -0.58
N ALA A 14 -7.77 -24.89 -1.82
CA ALA A 14 -9.05 -24.53 -2.37
C ALA A 14 -10.11 -25.27 -1.53
N VAL A 15 -10.63 -24.62 -0.50
CA VAL A 15 -11.86 -25.06 0.16
C VAL A 15 -12.97 -24.83 -0.85
N ALA A 16 -13.20 -25.82 -1.71
CA ALA A 16 -14.39 -25.91 -2.52
C ALA A 16 -15.57 -26.08 -1.56
N TRP A 17 -16.23 -24.98 -1.22
CA TRP A 17 -17.56 -25.08 -0.64
C TRP A 17 -18.44 -25.84 -1.64
N PRO A 18 -19.18 -26.87 -1.22
CA PRO A 18 -20.16 -27.48 -2.10
C PRO A 18 -21.13 -26.40 -2.56
N LEU A 19 -21.34 -26.30 -3.87
CA LEU A 19 -22.46 -25.54 -4.45
C LEU A 19 -23.76 -26.19 -3.95
N ALA A 20 -24.17 -25.84 -2.73
CA ALA A 20 -25.56 -25.87 -2.36
C ALA A 20 -26.29 -24.97 -3.36
N ALA A 21 -27.46 -25.42 -3.85
CA ALA A 21 -28.34 -24.61 -4.69
C ALA A 21 -28.40 -23.20 -4.10
N ALA A 22 -28.04 -22.18 -4.88
CA ALA A 22 -27.93 -20.81 -4.41
C ALA A 22 -29.26 -20.40 -3.80
N ASP A 23 -29.29 -20.25 -2.47
CA ASP A 23 -30.39 -19.57 -1.81
C ASP A 23 -30.61 -18.24 -2.55
N PRO A 24 -31.87 -17.85 -2.82
CA PRO A 24 -32.15 -16.59 -3.50
C PRO A 24 -31.43 -15.47 -2.77
N VAL A 25 -30.68 -14.65 -3.52
CA VAL A 25 -29.93 -13.52 -2.96
C VAL A 25 -30.89 -12.70 -2.08
N PRO A 26 -30.61 -12.57 -0.77
CA PRO A 26 -31.51 -11.85 0.11
C PRO A 26 -31.68 -10.41 -0.41
N PRO A 27 -32.89 -9.83 -0.26
CA PRO A 27 -33.22 -8.54 -0.86
C PRO A 27 -32.33 -7.40 -0.34
N VAL A 28 -31.78 -7.55 0.86
CA VAL A 28 -30.87 -6.60 1.49
C VAL A 28 -29.68 -7.36 2.09
N ARG A 29 -28.48 -7.02 1.63
CA ARG A 29 -27.21 -7.42 2.24
C ARG A 29 -26.35 -6.21 2.57
N GLY A 30 -25.62 -6.32 3.67
CA GLY A 30 -24.67 -5.32 4.14
C GLY A 30 -23.30 -5.93 4.44
N PHE A 31 -22.25 -5.15 4.22
CA PHE A 31 -20.89 -5.53 4.61
C PHE A 31 -20.22 -4.37 5.32
N VAL A 32 -19.70 -4.62 6.51
CA VAL A 32 -18.90 -3.69 7.31
C VAL A 32 -17.46 -4.20 7.29
N ASN A 33 -16.68 -3.69 6.35
CA ASN A 33 -15.28 -4.05 6.18
C ASN A 33 -14.43 -3.17 7.11
N VAL A 34 -13.68 -3.82 7.99
CA VAL A 34 -12.74 -3.16 8.91
C VAL A 34 -11.32 -3.43 8.44
N ASP A 35 -10.75 -2.46 7.73
CA ASP A 35 -9.37 -2.50 7.24
C ASP A 35 -8.47 -1.64 8.16
N PRO A 36 -7.14 -1.87 8.17
CA PRO A 36 -6.22 -1.12 9.05
C PRO A 36 -6.32 0.40 9.01
N PHE A 37 -6.55 1.01 7.84
CA PHE A 37 -6.61 2.48 7.68
C PHE A 37 -7.93 3.00 7.10
N GLU A 38 -8.93 2.12 6.94
CA GLU A 38 -10.26 2.54 6.51
C GLU A 38 -11.37 1.62 7.02
N LEU A 39 -12.58 2.16 7.08
CA LEU A 39 -13.82 1.39 7.17
C LEU A 39 -14.60 1.55 5.88
N ARG A 40 -15.15 0.44 5.36
CA ARG A 40 -16.07 0.46 4.22
C ARG A 40 -17.37 -0.22 4.57
N LEU A 41 -18.46 0.53 4.42
CA LEU A 41 -19.83 0.06 4.50
C LEU A 41 -20.36 -0.16 3.09
N GLU A 42 -20.68 -1.40 2.76
CA GLU A 42 -21.18 -1.79 1.44
C GLU A 42 -22.61 -2.30 1.54
N PHE A 43 -23.41 -1.97 0.53
CA PHE A 43 -24.79 -2.38 0.38
C PHE A 43 -24.94 -3.17 -0.92
N VAL A 44 -25.65 -4.30 -0.84
CA VAL A 44 -26.14 -5.02 -2.02
C VAL A 44 -27.64 -5.20 -1.86
N LEU A 45 -28.40 -4.44 -2.62
CA LEU A 45 -29.84 -4.30 -2.46
C LEU A 45 -30.57 -4.69 -3.74
N ARG A 46 -31.73 -5.34 -3.62
CA ARG A 46 -32.68 -5.45 -4.72
C ARG A 46 -33.42 -4.13 -4.89
N PHE A 47 -33.40 -3.56 -6.10
CA PHE A 47 -33.94 -2.23 -6.35
C PHE A 47 -35.46 -2.18 -6.13
N ASP A 48 -36.19 -3.17 -6.62
CA ASP A 48 -37.64 -3.30 -6.43
C ASP A 48 -38.04 -3.41 -4.94
N ALA A 49 -37.20 -4.02 -4.11
CA ALA A 49 -37.43 -4.16 -2.68
C ALA A 49 -37.27 -2.83 -1.91
N ILE A 50 -36.41 -1.92 -2.37
CA ILE A 50 -36.13 -0.64 -1.69
C ILE A 50 -36.79 0.59 -2.34
N ALA A 51 -37.21 0.49 -3.61
CA ALA A 51 -37.80 1.60 -4.36
C ALA A 51 -39.04 2.23 -3.71
N PRO A 52 -39.93 1.47 -3.03
CA PRO A 52 -41.05 2.07 -2.29
C PRO A 52 -40.60 3.08 -1.22
N SER A 53 -39.43 2.86 -0.61
CA SER A 53 -38.83 3.76 0.39
C SER A 53 -38.21 5.02 -0.21
N LEU A 54 -38.03 5.06 -1.54
CA LEU A 54 -37.58 6.23 -2.32
C LEU A 54 -38.76 7.06 -2.87
N GLU A 55 -39.98 6.77 -2.43
CA GLU A 55 -41.22 7.34 -2.98
C GLU A 55 -41.42 7.05 -4.50
N LYS A 56 -40.74 6.02 -5.03
CA LYS A 56 -40.84 5.60 -6.43
C LYS A 56 -41.63 4.29 -6.54
N THR A 57 -42.93 4.42 -6.77
CA THR A 57 -43.84 3.27 -6.90
C THR A 57 -44.70 3.39 -8.16
N PRO A 58 -44.65 2.44 -9.11
CA PRO A 58 -43.74 1.29 -9.15
C PRO A 58 -42.29 1.71 -9.42
N ALA A 59 -41.34 0.85 -9.07
CA ALA A 59 -39.94 1.04 -9.40
C ALA A 59 -39.78 1.16 -10.93
N PRO A 60 -39.12 2.21 -11.44
CA PRO A 60 -38.91 2.36 -12.88
C PRO A 60 -37.82 1.41 -13.36
N ASP A 61 -37.92 0.95 -14.61
CA ASP A 61 -36.78 0.33 -15.29
C ASP A 61 -35.61 1.32 -15.37
N ILE A 62 -34.40 0.80 -15.30
CA ILE A 62 -33.18 1.61 -15.37
C ILE A 62 -32.82 1.71 -16.85
N THR A 63 -32.77 2.93 -17.36
CA THR A 63 -32.37 3.25 -18.73
C THR A 63 -31.18 4.21 -18.70
N ALA A 64 -30.53 4.41 -19.85
CA ALA A 64 -29.47 5.42 -19.97
C ALA A 64 -29.91 6.82 -19.49
N ASP A 65 -31.18 7.19 -19.70
CA ASP A 65 -31.71 8.52 -19.40
C ASP A 65 -31.93 8.75 -17.90
N ASN A 66 -32.26 7.71 -17.13
CA ASN A 66 -32.60 7.85 -15.70
C ASN A 66 -31.56 7.27 -14.73
N ARG A 67 -30.59 6.47 -15.23
CA ARG A 67 -29.60 5.77 -14.40
C ARG A 67 -28.84 6.69 -13.46
N SER A 68 -28.24 7.75 -13.98
CA SER A 68 -27.43 8.67 -13.16
C SER A 68 -28.28 9.38 -12.09
N ALA A 69 -29.51 9.77 -12.43
CA ALA A 69 -30.44 10.37 -11.48
C ALA A 69 -30.89 9.38 -10.39
N LEU A 70 -31.08 8.10 -10.75
CA LEU A 70 -31.38 7.02 -9.80
C LEU A 70 -30.21 6.72 -8.88
N GLU A 71 -28.99 6.60 -9.40
CA GLU A 71 -27.77 6.38 -8.62
C GLU A 71 -27.55 7.53 -7.61
N THR A 72 -27.76 8.78 -8.03
CA THR A 72 -27.70 9.95 -7.15
C THR A 72 -28.76 9.89 -6.04
N ALA A 73 -30.01 9.58 -6.38
CA ALA A 73 -31.09 9.47 -5.40
C ALA A 73 -30.85 8.32 -4.41
N LEU A 74 -30.33 7.18 -4.89
CA LEU A 74 -29.95 6.03 -4.06
C LEU A 74 -28.82 6.39 -3.09
N GLY A 75 -27.78 7.08 -3.57
CA GLY A 75 -26.69 7.55 -2.72
C GLY A 75 -27.17 8.49 -1.62
N ALA A 76 -28.02 9.46 -1.98
CA ALA A 76 -28.61 10.38 -1.01
C ALA A 76 -29.54 9.68 -0.01
N PHE A 77 -30.31 8.68 -0.45
CA PHE A 77 -31.18 7.90 0.42
C PHE A 77 -30.41 7.05 1.41
N LEU A 78 -29.35 6.38 0.97
CA LEU A 78 -28.53 5.51 1.82
C LEU A 78 -27.63 6.31 2.78
N ALA A 79 -27.31 7.55 2.44
CA ALA A 79 -26.54 8.44 3.30
C ALA A 79 -27.24 8.61 4.66
N GLY A 80 -26.55 8.20 5.74
CA GLY A 80 -27.05 8.34 7.10
C GLY A 80 -28.02 7.25 7.59
N LYS A 81 -28.41 6.27 6.74
CA LYS A 81 -29.30 5.16 7.13
C LYS A 81 -28.65 4.06 7.95
N CYS A 82 -27.33 4.04 8.01
CA CYS A 82 -26.62 3.06 8.80
C CYS A 82 -25.56 3.77 9.63
N PRO A 83 -25.97 4.50 10.69
CA PRO A 83 -25.02 5.26 11.47
C PRO A 83 -24.09 4.31 12.25
N ILE A 84 -22.80 4.64 12.27
CA ILE A 84 -21.75 3.83 12.89
C ILE A 84 -21.04 4.65 13.95
N ASP A 85 -20.91 4.10 15.15
CA ASP A 85 -20.09 4.64 16.23
C ASP A 85 -18.83 3.79 16.40
N ALA A 86 -17.67 4.45 16.46
CA ALA A 86 -16.37 3.87 16.75
C ALA A 86 -15.93 4.31 18.14
N ASP A 87 -15.78 3.37 19.08
CA ASP A 87 -15.45 3.66 20.48
C ASP A 87 -16.33 4.76 21.12
N GLY A 88 -17.61 4.81 20.72
CA GLY A 88 -18.59 5.79 21.20
C GLY A 88 -18.61 7.13 20.44
N ALA A 89 -17.71 7.35 19.47
CA ALA A 89 -17.71 8.52 18.61
C ALA A 89 -18.38 8.24 17.26
N ARG A 90 -19.28 9.12 16.82
CA ARG A 90 -19.98 8.98 15.54
C ARG A 90 -19.01 9.13 14.37
N LEU A 91 -18.95 8.11 13.51
CA LEU A 91 -18.21 8.18 12.26
C LEU A 91 -19.00 8.95 11.19
N THR A 92 -18.28 9.74 10.40
CA THR A 92 -18.79 10.31 9.14
C THR A 92 -18.29 9.45 7.99
N LEU A 93 -19.23 8.85 7.26
CA LEU A 93 -18.95 8.09 6.05
C LEU A 93 -19.20 8.97 4.84
N GLU A 94 -18.27 8.93 3.89
CA GLU A 94 -18.41 9.59 2.59
C GLU A 94 -18.94 8.58 1.58
N LEU A 95 -19.83 9.04 0.70
CA LEU A 95 -20.27 8.21 -0.41
C LEU A 95 -19.09 8.02 -1.37
N ASP A 96 -18.64 6.78 -1.52
CA ASP A 96 -17.61 6.43 -2.48
C ASP A 96 -18.23 6.23 -3.86
N ARG A 97 -19.32 5.44 -3.94
CA ARG A 97 -20.03 5.16 -5.21
C ARG A 97 -21.40 4.51 -5.01
N VAL A 98 -22.22 4.58 -6.07
CA VAL A 98 -23.44 3.79 -6.25
C VAL A 98 -23.52 3.36 -7.70
N HIS A 99 -23.75 2.07 -7.94
CA HIS A 99 -24.00 1.52 -9.28
C HIS A 99 -25.10 0.47 -9.27
N PHE A 100 -25.74 0.30 -10.42
CA PHE A 100 -26.48 -0.94 -10.67
C PHE A 100 -25.50 -2.07 -10.98
N VAL A 101 -25.70 -3.20 -10.32
CA VAL A 101 -24.82 -4.37 -10.39
C VAL A 101 -25.61 -5.62 -10.76
N ARG A 102 -24.90 -6.65 -11.21
CA ARG A 102 -25.44 -7.98 -11.49
C ARG A 102 -24.48 -9.08 -11.02
N PRO A 103 -24.99 -10.28 -10.69
CA PRO A 103 -24.16 -11.43 -10.42
C PRO A 103 -23.23 -11.79 -11.59
N ASP A 104 -22.01 -12.18 -11.24
CA ASP A 104 -21.01 -12.76 -12.12
C ASP A 104 -20.41 -14.00 -11.42
N PRO A 105 -20.39 -15.17 -12.06
CA PRO A 105 -19.96 -16.42 -11.42
C PRO A 105 -18.47 -16.44 -11.05
N VAL A 106 -17.65 -15.57 -11.65
CA VAL A 106 -16.20 -15.50 -11.40
C VAL A 106 -15.86 -14.31 -10.52
N LYS A 107 -16.50 -13.17 -10.78
CA LYS A 107 -16.23 -11.88 -10.13
C LYS A 107 -17.23 -11.53 -9.03
N GLY A 108 -18.18 -12.39 -8.69
CA GLY A 108 -19.20 -12.14 -7.67
C GLY A 108 -20.27 -11.15 -8.16
N LEU A 109 -20.02 -9.85 -8.07
CA LEU A 109 -20.90 -8.79 -8.59
C LEU A 109 -20.10 -7.82 -9.45
N VAL A 110 -20.68 -7.44 -10.60
CA VAL A 110 -20.10 -6.49 -11.54
C VAL A 110 -21.13 -5.43 -11.90
N VAL A 111 -20.68 -4.24 -12.33
CA VAL A 111 -21.57 -3.20 -12.87
C VAL A 111 -22.41 -3.77 -14.01
N ASP A 112 -23.71 -3.46 -13.98
CA ASP A 112 -24.67 -3.83 -15.02
C ASP A 112 -24.74 -2.71 -16.06
N ASP A 113 -24.10 -2.95 -17.20
CA ASP A 113 -23.94 -2.04 -18.34
C ASP A 113 -25.07 -2.16 -19.38
N ARG A 114 -26.12 -2.96 -19.11
CA ARG A 114 -27.28 -3.07 -20.00
C ARG A 114 -27.91 -1.69 -20.20
N GLN A 115 -28.29 -1.40 -21.45
CA GLN A 115 -28.97 -0.15 -21.80
C GLN A 115 -30.33 0.01 -21.11
N ARG A 116 -30.97 -1.14 -20.80
CA ARG A 116 -32.21 -1.22 -20.03
C ARG A 116 -32.12 -2.39 -19.04
N ILE A 117 -32.39 -2.11 -17.77
CA ILE A 117 -32.48 -3.12 -16.71
C ILE A 117 -33.92 -3.12 -16.17
N PRO A 118 -34.65 -4.24 -16.26
CA PRO A 118 -35.95 -4.37 -15.62
C PRO A 118 -35.86 -4.12 -14.11
N ALA A 119 -36.77 -3.34 -13.53
CA ALA A 119 -36.70 -2.98 -12.11
C ALA A 119 -36.64 -4.19 -11.16
N ALA A 120 -37.32 -5.28 -11.51
CA ALA A 120 -37.36 -6.53 -10.73
C ALA A 120 -36.01 -7.31 -10.72
N GLU A 121 -35.18 -7.09 -11.74
CA GLU A 121 -33.85 -7.70 -11.88
C GLU A 121 -32.74 -6.78 -11.36
N ALA A 122 -33.02 -5.49 -11.23
CA ALA A 122 -32.02 -4.50 -10.86
C ALA A 122 -31.52 -4.73 -9.43
N MET A 123 -30.20 -4.82 -9.29
CA MET A 123 -29.53 -4.79 -7.99
C MET A 123 -28.71 -3.50 -7.89
N VAL A 124 -28.63 -2.95 -6.69
CA VAL A 124 -27.87 -1.76 -6.36
C VAL A 124 -26.68 -2.17 -5.49
N GLY A 125 -25.49 -1.82 -5.94
CA GLY A 125 -24.27 -1.82 -5.14
C GLY A 125 -23.96 -0.39 -4.70
N ALA A 126 -23.84 -0.14 -3.41
CA ALA A 126 -23.38 1.16 -2.88
C ALA A 126 -22.25 0.98 -1.88
N VAL A 127 -21.27 1.87 -1.90
CA VAL A 127 -20.13 1.86 -0.99
C VAL A 127 -20.02 3.22 -0.33
N PHE A 128 -19.96 3.21 0.99
CA PHE A 128 -19.63 4.34 1.83
C PHE A 128 -18.36 4.01 2.60
N ALA A 129 -17.50 5.00 2.80
CA ALA A 129 -16.22 4.75 3.42
C ALA A 129 -15.72 5.93 4.24
N THR A 130 -14.82 5.64 5.17
CA THR A 130 -14.09 6.66 5.91
C THR A 130 -12.68 6.18 6.21
N ALA A 131 -11.75 7.10 6.26
CA ALA A 131 -10.36 6.82 6.61
C ALA A 131 -10.13 7.02 8.11
N TRP A 132 -9.27 6.21 8.71
CA TRP A 132 -8.83 6.36 10.09
C TRP A 132 -7.34 6.01 10.23
N ASP A 133 -6.76 6.34 11.37
CA ASP A 133 -5.34 6.06 11.63
C ASP A 133 -5.12 4.64 12.18
N ALA A 134 -6.14 4.10 12.84
CA ALA A 134 -6.17 2.72 13.32
C ALA A 134 -7.62 2.26 13.53
N PRO A 135 -7.90 0.94 13.45
CA PRO A 135 -9.23 0.41 13.75
C PRO A 135 -9.57 0.60 15.24
N PRO A 136 -10.83 0.96 15.57
CA PRO A 136 -11.27 1.13 16.94
C PRO A 136 -11.29 -0.19 17.71
N ALA A 137 -11.48 -0.15 19.03
CA ALA A 137 -11.68 -1.36 19.82
C ALA A 137 -13.06 -1.98 19.58
N GLU A 138 -14.08 -1.13 19.37
CA GLU A 138 -15.46 -1.54 19.12
C GLU A 138 -16.11 -0.66 18.04
N LEU A 139 -16.92 -1.29 17.20
CA LEU A 139 -17.87 -0.62 16.31
C LEU A 139 -19.30 -1.00 16.70
N ARG A 140 -20.15 0.01 16.80
CA ARG A 140 -21.60 -0.15 16.90
C ARG A 140 -22.22 0.34 15.60
N VAL A 141 -22.87 -0.57 14.89
CA VAL A 141 -23.55 -0.31 13.63
C VAL A 141 -25.05 -0.46 13.87
N VAL A 142 -25.81 0.58 13.58
CA VAL A 142 -27.27 0.49 13.53
C VAL A 142 -27.66 0.39 12.06
N TRP A 143 -28.40 -0.65 11.69
CA TRP A 143 -28.82 -0.88 10.31
C TRP A 143 -30.29 -0.49 10.13
N GLU A 144 -30.60 0.52 9.29
CA GLU A 144 -31.98 1.01 9.13
C GLU A 144 -32.59 0.72 7.75
N ILE A 145 -31.92 -0.10 6.91
CA ILE A 145 -32.42 -0.47 5.59
C ILE A 145 -33.09 -1.84 5.64
N PHE A 146 -34.41 -1.85 5.54
CA PHE A 146 -35.20 -3.09 5.48
C PHE A 146 -36.20 -3.01 4.33
N PRO A 147 -36.56 -4.14 3.71
CA PRO A 147 -37.69 -4.16 2.78
C PRO A 147 -39.00 -3.82 3.53
N PRO A 148 -40.03 -3.30 2.83
CA PRO A 148 -41.32 -2.95 3.44
C PRO A 148 -42.03 -4.11 4.15
N GLY A 149 -41.72 -5.37 3.78
CA GLY A 149 -42.25 -6.58 4.41
C GLY A 149 -41.65 -6.87 5.79
N GLY A 150 -40.61 -6.14 6.20
CA GLY A 150 -39.91 -6.34 7.47
C GLY A 150 -38.96 -7.54 7.48
N GLU A 151 -38.59 -8.08 6.32
CA GLU A 151 -37.62 -9.16 6.23
C GLU A 151 -36.25 -8.73 6.80
N PRO A 152 -35.57 -9.61 7.54
CA PRO A 152 -34.28 -9.27 8.14
C PRO A 152 -33.21 -9.07 7.07
N ALA A 153 -32.32 -8.08 7.32
CA ALA A 153 -31.13 -7.86 6.53
C ALA A 153 -30.01 -8.83 6.96
N LEU A 154 -29.23 -9.33 6.00
CA LEU A 154 -28.01 -10.09 6.30
C LEU A 154 -26.81 -9.14 6.25
N VAL A 155 -26.19 -8.89 7.41
CA VAL A 155 -25.03 -8.00 7.53
C VAL A 155 -23.81 -8.78 8.00
N GLU A 156 -22.72 -8.68 7.26
CA GLU A 156 -21.43 -9.27 7.60
C GLU A 156 -20.48 -8.19 8.07
N ALA A 157 -19.86 -8.36 9.23
CA ALA A 157 -18.90 -7.40 9.76
C ALA A 157 -17.58 -8.07 10.12
N GLY A 158 -16.48 -7.39 9.78
CA GLY A 158 -15.15 -7.75 10.26
C GLY A 158 -14.02 -7.43 9.30
N ALA A 159 -12.83 -7.87 9.71
CA ALA A 159 -11.62 -7.75 8.90
C ALA A 159 -11.58 -8.83 7.80
N PRO A 160 -10.78 -8.64 6.74
CA PRO A 160 -10.54 -9.69 5.75
C PRO A 160 -10.14 -11.02 6.42
N GLY A 161 -10.83 -12.11 6.07
CA GLY A 161 -10.59 -13.44 6.64
C GLY A 161 -11.23 -13.74 8.00
N ASN A 162 -11.79 -12.74 8.71
CA ASN A 162 -12.53 -12.94 9.97
C ASN A 162 -13.83 -12.12 9.97
N ARG A 163 -14.79 -12.53 9.14
CA ARG A 163 -16.12 -11.91 9.06
C ARG A 163 -17.16 -12.78 9.73
N ALA A 164 -18.09 -12.12 10.40
CA ALA A 164 -19.22 -12.78 11.01
C ALA A 164 -20.54 -12.24 10.43
N ALA A 165 -21.35 -13.13 9.88
CA ALA A 165 -22.69 -12.80 9.42
C ALA A 165 -23.67 -12.69 10.60
N ARG A 166 -24.57 -11.71 10.53
CA ARG A 166 -25.69 -11.49 11.46
C ARG A 166 -26.95 -11.18 10.67
N LYS A 167 -28.07 -11.74 11.11
CA LYS A 167 -29.39 -11.34 10.63
C LYS A 167 -29.89 -10.23 11.55
N LEU A 168 -30.10 -9.04 11.00
CA LEU A 168 -30.63 -7.88 11.71
C LEU A 168 -32.08 -7.71 11.33
N ALA A 169 -32.94 -7.44 12.32
CA ALA A 169 -34.37 -7.24 12.12
C ALA A 169 -34.74 -5.78 12.46
N PRO A 170 -35.88 -5.26 11.97
CA PRO A 170 -36.28 -3.87 12.26
C PRO A 170 -36.39 -3.53 13.76
N ASP A 171 -36.73 -4.52 14.60
CA ASP A 171 -36.84 -4.39 16.06
C ASP A 171 -35.51 -4.67 16.80
N ALA A 172 -34.53 -5.25 16.12
CA ALA A 172 -33.17 -5.48 16.61
C ALA A 172 -32.13 -5.14 15.52
N PRO A 173 -31.99 -3.85 15.15
CA PRO A 173 -31.18 -3.41 14.02
C PRO A 173 -29.68 -3.28 14.32
N GLU A 174 -29.25 -3.65 15.53
CA GLU A 174 -27.91 -3.35 16.02
C GLU A 174 -26.92 -4.49 15.80
N LEU A 175 -25.74 -4.15 15.30
CA LEU A 175 -24.58 -5.01 15.23
C LEU A 175 -23.42 -4.38 16.01
N ILE A 176 -22.82 -5.18 16.90
CA ILE A 176 -21.57 -4.81 17.58
C ILE A 176 -20.44 -5.68 17.01
N TRP A 177 -19.40 -5.02 16.54
CA TRP A 177 -18.14 -5.66 16.15
C TRP A 177 -17.04 -5.26 17.13
N LYS A 178 -16.19 -6.22 17.50
CA LYS A 178 -15.04 -5.99 18.37
C LYS A 178 -13.75 -6.32 17.64
N ASN A 179 -12.73 -5.52 17.91
CA ASN A 179 -11.42 -5.71 17.33
C ASN A 179 -10.69 -6.86 18.00
N GLU A 180 -10.56 -7.97 17.28
CA GLU A 180 -9.85 -9.18 17.72
C GLU A 180 -8.37 -9.18 17.28
N GLY A 181 -7.77 -8.00 17.07
CA GLY A 181 -6.35 -7.85 16.76
C GLY A 181 -6.06 -7.62 15.27
N VAL A 182 -6.81 -6.71 14.63
CA VAL A 182 -6.47 -6.24 13.28
C VAL A 182 -5.06 -5.65 13.30
N ALA A 183 -4.12 -6.31 12.61
CA ALA A 183 -2.73 -5.89 12.59
C ALA A 183 -2.54 -4.63 11.74
N LEU A 184 -1.91 -3.61 12.33
CA LEU A 184 -1.46 -2.42 11.60
C LEU A 184 -0.18 -2.75 10.83
N PRO A 185 -0.19 -2.69 9.49
CA PRO A 185 1.04 -2.82 8.73
C PRO A 185 1.95 -1.63 9.04
N THR A 186 3.25 -1.89 9.15
CA THR A 186 4.26 -0.87 9.44
C THR A 186 5.33 -0.86 8.37
N LEU A 187 5.95 0.30 8.17
CA LEU A 187 7.11 0.43 7.30
C LEU A 187 8.25 -0.51 7.71
N VAL A 188 8.78 -1.23 6.73
CA VAL A 188 10.03 -1.96 6.84
C VAL A 188 11.16 -0.96 7.02
N ARG A 189 11.96 -1.15 8.08
CA ARG A 189 13.14 -0.34 8.38
C ARG A 189 14.39 -1.10 7.95
N PHE A 190 15.33 -0.38 7.34
CA PHE A 190 16.63 -0.87 6.89
C PHE A 190 17.69 0.23 7.11
N GLU A 191 18.98 -0.12 7.00
CA GLU A 191 20.08 0.83 7.26
C GLU A 191 20.03 2.02 6.28
N ALA A 192 20.05 3.24 6.83
CA ALA A 192 20.06 4.47 6.05
C ALA A 192 21.39 4.63 5.28
N PRO A 193 21.41 5.37 4.16
CA PRO A 193 22.64 5.65 3.44
C PRO A 193 23.63 6.41 4.34
N PRO A 194 24.94 6.15 4.22
CA PRO A 194 25.94 6.87 5.01
C PRO A 194 25.94 8.39 4.75
N ASP A 195 25.99 9.18 5.81
CA ASP A 195 25.99 10.65 5.76
C ASP A 195 27.35 11.20 5.28
N THR A 196 27.43 11.62 4.01
CA THR A 196 28.65 12.18 3.43
C THR A 196 28.96 13.61 3.85
N ARG A 197 27.98 14.36 4.37
CA ARG A 197 28.19 15.77 4.76
C ARG A 197 29.16 15.87 5.94
N ARG A 198 29.20 14.86 6.82
CA ARG A 198 30.12 14.81 7.98
C ARG A 198 31.59 14.62 7.61
N PHE A 199 31.87 14.00 6.47
CA PHE A 199 33.25 13.75 6.02
C PHE A 199 33.89 14.95 5.32
N GLY A 200 33.11 15.83 4.69
CA GLY A 200 33.60 16.95 3.88
C GLY A 200 34.19 18.13 4.67
N VAL A 201 33.76 18.39 5.91
CA VAL A 201 34.14 19.62 6.65
C VAL A 201 35.33 19.42 7.59
N ARG A 202 35.52 18.23 8.18
CA ARG A 202 36.55 18.00 9.21
C ARG A 202 37.95 17.76 8.64
N TRP A 203 38.03 17.12 7.48
CA TRP A 203 39.29 16.71 6.88
C TRP A 203 40.10 17.83 6.20
N PRO A 204 39.51 18.80 5.46
CA PRO A 204 40.27 19.91 4.92
C PRO A 204 40.87 20.78 6.03
N VAL A 205 40.15 20.97 7.15
CA VAL A 205 40.66 21.67 8.33
C VAL A 205 41.82 20.89 8.94
N PHE A 206 41.69 19.58 9.12
CA PHE A 206 42.77 18.74 9.64
C PHE A 206 44.01 18.73 8.74
N LEU A 207 43.83 18.63 7.42
CA LEU A 207 44.91 18.70 6.43
C LEU A 207 45.55 20.10 6.38
N ALA A 208 44.75 21.17 6.52
CA ALA A 208 45.27 22.54 6.60
C ALA A 208 46.07 22.76 7.88
N VAL A 209 45.64 22.19 9.01
CA VAL A 209 46.40 22.22 10.28
C VAL A 209 47.70 21.43 10.16
N LEU A 210 47.68 20.23 9.56
CA LEU A 210 48.89 19.44 9.34
C LEU A 210 49.84 20.12 8.35
N ALA A 211 49.33 20.70 7.27
CA ALA A 211 50.12 21.44 6.29
C ALA A 211 50.72 22.72 6.92
N GLY A 212 49.92 23.47 7.67
CA GLY A 212 50.37 24.66 8.41
C GLY A 212 51.43 24.31 9.46
N GLY A 213 51.22 23.23 10.22
CA GLY A 213 52.18 22.72 11.19
C GLY A 213 53.49 22.22 10.54
N GLY A 214 53.38 21.53 9.40
CA GLY A 214 54.53 21.09 8.60
C GLY A 214 55.33 22.26 8.03
N LEU A 215 54.66 23.29 7.51
CA LEU A 215 55.30 24.52 7.02
C LEU A 215 55.98 25.29 8.16
N ALA A 216 55.34 25.41 9.33
CA ALA A 216 55.93 26.04 10.51
C ALA A 216 57.16 25.28 11.01
N ALA A 217 57.10 23.95 11.07
CA ALA A 217 58.22 23.09 11.44
C ALA A 217 59.37 23.19 10.42
N ALA A 218 59.07 23.21 9.11
CA ALA A 218 60.05 23.40 8.05
C ALA A 218 60.72 24.79 8.14
N PHE A 219 59.97 25.85 8.41
CA PHE A 219 60.50 27.20 8.62
C PHE A 219 61.43 27.28 9.84
N LEU A 220 61.04 26.67 10.97
CA LEU A 220 61.87 26.59 12.17
C LEU A 220 63.12 25.72 11.98
N ALA A 221 63.02 24.60 11.27
CA ALA A 221 64.14 23.74 10.92
C ALA A 221 65.08 24.42 9.91
N ALA A 222 64.55 25.21 8.97
CA ALA A 222 65.29 26.09 8.07
C ALA A 222 66.06 27.22 8.79
N ARG A 223 65.99 27.31 10.12
CA ARG A 223 66.92 28.11 10.94
C ARG A 223 68.08 27.33 11.56
N ARG A 224 68.11 25.99 11.56
CA ARG A 224 69.24 25.17 12.07
C ARG A 224 69.89 24.26 11.01
N ARG A 225 71.21 24.41 10.75
CA ARG A 225 72.02 23.91 9.60
C ARG A 225 72.04 22.38 9.27
N LYS A 226 71.04 21.56 9.59
CA LYS A 226 70.95 20.13 9.17
C LYS A 226 69.49 19.76 8.81
N ARG A 227 69.12 19.77 7.51
CA ARG A 227 67.75 20.18 7.10
C ARG A 227 66.95 19.33 6.11
N HIS A 228 67.45 18.21 5.57
CA HIS A 228 66.70 17.50 4.53
C HIS A 228 65.80 16.37 5.07
N ALA A 229 66.20 15.68 6.15
CA ALA A 229 65.51 14.50 6.65
C ALA A 229 64.18 14.78 7.39
N LEU A 230 64.08 15.91 8.11
CA LEU A 230 62.85 16.27 8.84
C LEU A 230 61.76 16.81 7.90
N ALA A 231 62.16 17.53 6.86
CA ALA A 231 61.24 18.04 5.85
C ALA A 231 60.65 16.89 5.00
N THR A 232 61.48 15.90 4.62
CA THR A 232 61.00 14.73 3.88
C THR A 232 60.09 13.84 4.72
N ALA A 233 60.37 13.66 6.02
CA ALA A 233 59.50 12.91 6.92
C ALA A 233 58.12 13.57 7.09
N ALA A 234 58.06 14.90 7.19
CA ALA A 234 56.81 15.64 7.29
C ALA A 234 55.97 15.56 5.98
N ILE A 235 56.63 15.66 4.82
CA ILE A 235 55.97 15.51 3.52
C ILE A 235 55.45 14.08 3.33
N ALA A 236 56.24 13.06 3.71
CA ALA A 236 55.84 11.66 3.64
C ALA A 236 54.62 11.37 4.54
N LEU A 237 54.58 11.95 5.75
CA LEU A 237 53.44 11.80 6.66
C LEU A 237 52.19 12.50 6.13
N ALA A 238 52.33 13.69 5.53
CA ALA A 238 51.23 14.40 4.89
C ALA A 238 50.67 13.65 3.67
N LEU A 239 51.54 13.06 2.85
CA LEU A 239 51.16 12.20 1.73
C LEU A 239 50.48 10.90 2.20
N ALA A 240 51.02 10.24 3.23
CA ALA A 240 50.42 9.05 3.83
C ALA A 240 49.04 9.36 4.43
N ALA A 241 48.88 10.51 5.09
CA ALA A 241 47.60 10.99 5.59
C ALA A 241 46.62 11.28 4.43
N GLY A 242 47.06 11.95 3.36
CA GLY A 242 46.23 12.23 2.18
C GLY A 242 45.78 10.96 1.42
N LEU A 243 46.65 9.95 1.35
CA LEU A 243 46.33 8.64 0.78
C LEU A 243 45.36 7.85 1.66
N GLY A 244 45.55 7.87 2.98
CA GLY A 244 44.62 7.26 3.94
C GLY A 244 43.21 7.87 3.87
N VAL A 245 43.11 9.19 3.69
CA VAL A 245 41.84 9.91 3.47
C VAL A 245 41.17 9.50 2.18
N SER A 246 41.94 9.39 1.09
CA SER A 246 41.44 8.98 -0.21
C SER A 246 40.98 7.53 -0.25
N ALA A 247 41.52 6.67 0.62
CA ALA A 247 41.06 5.30 0.80
C ALA A 247 39.81 5.23 1.69
N ALA A 248 39.73 6.05 2.75
CA ALA A 248 38.58 6.09 3.65
C ALA A 248 37.32 6.69 3.00
N SER A 249 37.47 7.66 2.10
CA SER A 249 36.36 8.24 1.32
C SER A 249 35.85 7.33 0.19
N ARG A 250 36.59 6.27 -0.15
CA ARG A 250 36.21 5.24 -1.13
C ARG A 250 35.49 4.04 -0.52
N ARG A 251 35.14 4.06 0.78
CA ARG A 251 34.32 2.99 1.35
C ARG A 251 33.01 2.88 0.55
N ALA A 252 32.77 1.69 0.01
CA ALA A 252 31.55 1.37 -0.70
C ALA A 252 30.36 1.69 0.20
N TRP A 253 29.39 2.41 -0.36
CA TRP A 253 28.16 2.81 0.35
C TRP A 253 27.31 1.60 0.72
N LEU A 254 27.43 0.55 -0.09
CA LEU A 254 26.87 -0.77 0.11
C LEU A 254 27.97 -1.70 0.62
N ARG A 255 27.68 -2.42 1.70
CA ARG A 255 28.66 -3.26 2.41
C ARG A 255 28.57 -4.73 2.03
N SER A 256 27.39 -5.22 1.64
CA SER A 256 27.20 -6.59 1.19
C SER A 256 25.97 -6.76 0.28
N PRO A 257 25.91 -7.83 -0.55
CA PRO A 257 24.72 -8.14 -1.36
C PRO A 257 23.43 -8.26 -0.53
N GLU A 258 23.52 -8.79 0.68
CA GLU A 258 22.37 -8.93 1.59
C GLU A 258 21.79 -7.56 1.99
N GLN A 259 22.64 -6.54 2.11
CA GLN A 259 22.18 -5.17 2.36
C GLN A 259 21.38 -4.61 1.17
N VAL A 260 21.75 -4.98 -0.06
CA VAL A 260 20.99 -4.58 -1.26
C VAL A 260 19.62 -5.22 -1.24
N GLU A 261 19.56 -6.52 -0.99
CA GLU A 261 18.29 -7.26 -0.87
C GLU A 261 17.38 -6.65 0.21
N GLU A 262 17.91 -6.34 1.40
CA GLU A 262 17.15 -5.71 2.49
C GLU A 262 16.57 -4.35 2.09
N ILE A 263 17.38 -3.51 1.43
CA ILE A 263 16.94 -2.19 0.94
C ILE A 263 15.87 -2.36 -0.13
N VAL A 264 16.09 -3.22 -1.13
CA VAL A 264 15.15 -3.45 -2.24
C VAL A 264 13.83 -3.99 -1.71
N TYR A 265 13.88 -5.04 -0.89
CA TYR A 265 12.71 -5.63 -0.25
C TYR A 265 11.93 -4.58 0.56
N GLY A 266 12.64 -3.81 1.40
CA GLY A 266 12.02 -2.80 2.23
C GLY A 266 11.37 -1.68 1.42
N LEU A 267 12.03 -1.18 0.38
CA LEU A 267 11.48 -0.16 -0.51
C LEU A 267 10.23 -0.66 -1.25
N LEU A 268 10.28 -1.85 -1.85
CA LEU A 268 9.13 -2.43 -2.55
C LEU A 268 7.95 -2.65 -1.60
N ARG A 269 8.18 -3.26 -0.44
CA ARG A 269 7.12 -3.49 0.56
C ARG A 269 6.51 -2.20 1.07
N ASN A 270 7.33 -1.16 1.27
CA ASN A 270 6.85 0.15 1.68
C ASN A 270 6.07 0.89 0.58
N VAL A 271 6.41 0.68 -0.70
CA VAL A 271 5.61 1.18 -1.83
C VAL A 271 4.20 0.57 -1.80
N TYR A 272 4.08 -0.75 -1.64
CA TYR A 272 2.76 -1.39 -1.51
C TYR A 272 2.00 -0.92 -0.27
N HIS A 273 2.69 -0.77 0.87
CA HIS A 273 2.09 -0.26 2.10
C HIS A 273 1.52 1.15 1.95
N ALA A 274 2.12 2.02 1.13
CA ALA A 274 1.58 3.36 0.88
C ALA A 274 0.12 3.32 0.35
N PHE A 275 -0.27 2.25 -0.34
CA PHE A 275 -1.62 2.07 -0.87
C PHE A 275 -2.58 1.35 0.10
N ASP A 276 -2.12 0.96 1.30
CA ASP A 276 -3.03 0.57 2.38
C ASP A 276 -3.87 1.78 2.85
N TYR A 277 -3.33 2.99 2.73
CA TYR A 277 -4.02 4.24 3.08
C TYR A 277 -5.10 4.61 2.05
N ARG A 278 -6.08 5.38 2.50
CA ARG A 278 -7.17 5.91 1.67
C ARG A 278 -6.97 7.37 1.27
N ARG A 279 -6.45 8.21 2.18
CA ARG A 279 -6.27 9.64 1.90
C ARG A 279 -5.09 9.83 0.96
N GLU A 280 -5.30 10.64 -0.08
CA GLU A 280 -4.26 10.93 -1.08
C GLU A 280 -2.98 11.50 -0.45
N THR A 281 -3.11 12.37 0.55
CA THR A 281 -1.98 12.92 1.31
C THR A 281 -1.18 11.83 2.00
N ASP A 282 -1.85 10.89 2.69
CA ASP A 282 -1.21 9.82 3.44
C ASP A 282 -0.50 8.84 2.49
N ILE A 283 -1.12 8.55 1.34
CA ILE A 283 -0.51 7.74 0.27
C ILE A 283 0.76 8.42 -0.24
N TYR A 284 0.67 9.70 -0.61
CA TYR A 284 1.80 10.42 -1.20
C TYR A 284 2.96 10.59 -0.21
N ASP A 285 2.67 10.98 1.03
CA ASP A 285 3.67 11.16 2.09
C ASP A 285 4.36 9.84 2.43
N THR A 286 3.61 8.73 2.48
CA THR A 286 4.19 7.40 2.71
C THR A 286 5.02 6.94 1.53
N LEU A 287 4.53 7.15 0.30
CA LEU A 287 5.25 6.79 -0.92
C LEU A 287 6.57 7.58 -1.03
N ALA A 288 6.59 8.85 -0.61
CA ALA A 288 7.79 9.70 -0.56
C ALA A 288 8.89 9.18 0.39
N LEU A 289 8.58 8.24 1.28
CA LEU A 289 9.59 7.57 2.10
C LEU A 289 10.38 6.53 1.31
N SER A 290 9.84 6.01 0.21
CA SER A 290 10.42 4.89 -0.55
C SER A 290 10.62 5.15 -2.04
N ALA A 291 9.96 6.15 -2.61
CA ALA A 291 10.13 6.60 -3.98
C ALA A 291 10.40 8.11 -4.04
N SER A 292 10.92 8.61 -5.16
CA SER A 292 11.20 10.04 -5.32
C SER A 292 11.10 10.52 -6.75
N GLY A 293 10.96 11.84 -6.89
CA GLY A 293 10.92 12.51 -8.18
C GLY A 293 9.76 12.03 -9.05
N GLU A 294 10.00 11.93 -10.35
CA GLU A 294 8.99 11.54 -11.33
C GLU A 294 8.48 10.11 -11.12
N LEU A 295 9.33 9.19 -10.65
CA LEU A 295 8.92 7.80 -10.41
C LEU A 295 7.79 7.73 -9.38
N LEU A 296 7.87 8.52 -8.31
CA LEU A 296 6.81 8.55 -7.29
C LEU A 296 5.47 8.91 -7.93
N THR A 297 5.43 9.99 -8.71
CA THR A 297 4.22 10.42 -9.43
C THR A 297 3.74 9.35 -10.40
N ARG A 298 4.67 8.69 -11.11
CA ARG A 298 4.34 7.62 -12.05
C ARG A 298 3.67 6.43 -11.35
N ILE A 299 4.26 5.93 -10.27
CA ILE A 299 3.71 4.83 -9.45
C ILE A 299 2.31 5.20 -8.94
N TYR A 300 2.16 6.40 -8.36
CA TYR A 300 0.86 6.86 -7.85
C TYR A 300 -0.22 6.85 -8.94
N LEU A 301 0.05 7.49 -10.08
CA LEU A 301 -0.92 7.58 -11.17
C LEU A 301 -1.21 6.22 -11.81
N GLU A 302 -0.22 5.34 -11.90
CA GLU A 302 -0.37 3.99 -12.45
C GLU A 302 -1.26 3.12 -11.58
N VAL A 303 -1.00 3.09 -10.27
CA VAL A 303 -1.85 2.36 -9.32
C VAL A 303 -3.26 2.97 -9.25
N GLN A 304 -3.39 4.29 -9.32
CA GLN A 304 -4.70 4.94 -9.37
C GLN A 304 -5.49 4.53 -10.63
N ARG A 305 -4.84 4.48 -11.79
CA ARG A 305 -5.46 4.01 -13.04
C ARG A 305 -5.82 2.52 -12.99
N SER A 306 -4.94 1.66 -12.47
CA SER A 306 -5.24 0.23 -12.40
C SER A 306 -6.40 -0.03 -11.45
N LEU A 307 -6.43 0.62 -10.29
CA LEU A 307 -7.55 0.58 -9.37
C LEU A 307 -8.83 1.01 -10.07
N GLN A 308 -8.86 2.18 -10.75
CA GLN A 308 -10.02 2.66 -11.51
C GLN A 308 -10.51 1.67 -12.58
N LEU A 309 -9.60 0.99 -13.28
CA LEU A 309 -9.93 0.00 -14.32
C LEU A 309 -10.48 -1.31 -13.74
N GLU A 310 -9.96 -1.75 -12.58
CA GLU A 310 -10.50 -2.89 -11.84
C GLU A 310 -11.80 -2.55 -11.09
N ASP A 311 -12.08 -1.26 -10.90
CA ASP A 311 -13.15 -0.70 -10.06
C ASP A 311 -14.58 -0.78 -10.60
N GLN A 312 -14.89 -1.69 -11.54
CA GLN A 312 -16.25 -1.91 -12.05
C GLN A 312 -17.20 -2.53 -11.00
N GLY A 313 -16.95 -2.28 -9.71
CA GLY A 313 -17.66 -2.87 -8.58
C GLY A 313 -17.10 -2.50 -7.21
N GLY A 314 -16.36 -1.41 -7.01
CA GLY A 314 -15.89 -1.01 -5.66
C GLY A 314 -14.79 -1.92 -5.10
N ALA A 315 -13.93 -2.45 -5.97
CA ALA A 315 -12.90 -3.41 -5.62
C ALA A 315 -11.72 -2.72 -4.93
N ARG A 316 -11.38 -3.17 -3.72
CA ARG A 316 -10.17 -2.72 -3.01
C ARG A 316 -9.09 -3.77 -3.12
N VAL A 317 -7.95 -3.38 -3.65
CA VAL A 317 -6.76 -4.22 -3.74
C VAL A 317 -5.84 -3.91 -2.57
N ARG A 318 -5.33 -4.96 -1.93
CA ARG A 318 -4.34 -4.86 -0.86
C ARG A 318 -3.27 -5.93 -1.05
N VAL A 319 -2.01 -5.54 -1.00
CA VAL A 319 -0.87 -6.48 -0.98
C VAL A 319 -0.46 -6.69 0.46
N TYR A 320 -0.58 -7.92 0.96
CA TYR A 320 -0.23 -8.25 2.34
C TYR A 320 1.09 -9.00 2.46
N ASP A 321 1.53 -9.65 1.38
CA ASP A 321 2.77 -10.39 1.33
C ASP A 321 3.58 -10.09 0.05
N LEU A 322 4.90 -10.11 0.20
CA LEU A 322 5.87 -9.86 -0.85
C LEU A 322 7.03 -10.82 -0.67
N ASP A 323 7.37 -11.53 -1.73
CA ASP A 323 8.48 -12.48 -1.75
C ASP A 323 9.50 -12.04 -2.81
N LEU A 324 10.66 -11.53 -2.38
CA LEU A 324 11.76 -11.14 -3.26
C LEU A 324 12.50 -12.42 -3.70
N ARG A 325 12.29 -12.82 -4.96
CA ARG A 325 12.81 -14.06 -5.53
C ARG A 325 14.24 -13.94 -6.01
N HIS A 326 14.56 -12.79 -6.59
CA HIS A 326 15.86 -12.52 -7.19
C HIS A 326 16.23 -11.05 -6.97
N CYS A 327 17.51 -10.80 -6.72
CA CYS A 327 18.07 -9.46 -6.65
C CYS A 327 19.55 -9.54 -7.04
N GLU A 328 19.90 -9.01 -8.21
CA GLU A 328 21.30 -9.00 -8.62
C GLU A 328 22.06 -7.88 -7.91
N PRO A 329 23.22 -8.18 -7.29
CA PRO A 329 24.06 -7.14 -6.77
C PRO A 329 24.52 -6.21 -7.91
N PRO A 330 24.65 -4.89 -7.65
CA PRO A 330 25.06 -3.93 -8.68
C PRO A 330 26.38 -4.32 -9.35
N ARG A 331 26.43 -4.26 -10.69
CA ARG A 331 27.63 -4.61 -11.48
C ARG A 331 28.87 -3.79 -11.11
N ASP A 332 28.68 -2.54 -10.66
CA ASP A 332 29.75 -1.61 -10.26
C ASP A 332 30.04 -1.60 -8.75
N TRP A 333 29.86 -2.76 -8.11
CA TRP A 333 30.11 -2.94 -6.68
C TRP A 333 31.50 -2.43 -6.27
N GLY A 334 31.52 -1.42 -5.39
CA GLY A 334 32.72 -0.93 -4.72
C GLY A 334 33.68 0.00 -5.49
N ALA A 335 33.42 0.32 -6.76
CA ALA A 335 34.41 1.10 -7.54
C ALA A 335 34.05 2.58 -7.76
N ARG A 336 32.78 2.93 -8.02
CA ARG A 336 32.44 4.27 -8.54
C ARG A 336 31.01 4.77 -8.30
N SER A 337 30.17 4.06 -7.55
CA SER A 337 28.78 4.48 -7.36
C SER A 337 28.71 5.85 -6.66
N ARG A 338 28.22 6.87 -7.36
CA ARG A 338 27.96 8.22 -6.86
C ARG A 338 26.74 8.22 -5.91
N GLY A 339 26.76 7.34 -4.92
CA GLY A 339 25.66 7.11 -3.99
C GLY A 339 24.54 6.22 -4.56
N SER A 340 24.22 6.27 -5.85
CA SER A 340 23.17 5.45 -6.46
C SER A 340 23.64 4.08 -6.95
N PHE A 341 22.72 3.12 -7.04
CA PHE A 341 22.97 1.80 -7.63
C PHE A 341 21.77 1.31 -8.45
N VAL A 342 22.05 0.36 -9.34
CA VAL A 342 21.07 -0.29 -10.21
C VAL A 342 21.09 -1.79 -9.94
N THR A 343 19.92 -2.42 -9.88
CA THR A 343 19.75 -3.85 -9.59
C THR A 343 18.61 -4.41 -10.44
N ASP A 344 18.78 -5.64 -10.93
CA ASP A 344 17.70 -6.46 -11.51
C ASP A 344 17.02 -7.19 -10.34
N ALA A 345 15.70 -7.02 -10.21
CA ALA A 345 14.93 -7.64 -9.15
C ALA A 345 13.71 -8.37 -9.72
N GLU A 346 13.44 -9.55 -9.14
CA GLU A 346 12.20 -10.29 -9.35
C GLU A 346 11.50 -10.47 -8.00
N TRP A 347 10.22 -10.10 -7.93
CA TRP A 347 9.41 -10.32 -6.73
C TRP A 347 8.02 -10.82 -7.07
N VAL A 348 7.42 -11.53 -6.11
CA VAL A 348 6.02 -11.96 -6.16
C VAL A 348 5.25 -11.14 -5.14
N ALA A 349 4.23 -10.41 -5.61
CA ALA A 349 3.29 -9.72 -4.75
C ALA A 349 2.02 -10.58 -4.59
N VAL A 350 1.64 -10.83 -3.34
CA VAL A 350 0.40 -11.53 -3.00
C VAL A 350 -0.56 -10.53 -2.36
N GLY A 351 -1.71 -10.38 -3.00
CA GLY A 351 -2.74 -9.48 -2.56
C GLY A 351 -4.12 -10.09 -2.52
N THR A 352 -5.04 -9.37 -1.90
CA THR A 352 -6.47 -9.63 -1.94
C THR A 352 -7.18 -8.51 -2.66
N VAL A 353 -8.22 -8.87 -3.41
CA VAL A 353 -9.20 -7.97 -3.99
C VAL A 353 -10.51 -8.23 -3.26
N THR A 354 -11.05 -7.21 -2.59
CA THR A 354 -12.29 -7.33 -1.81
C THR A 354 -13.36 -6.41 -2.37
N HIS A 355 -14.51 -6.99 -2.69
CA HIS A 355 -15.74 -6.29 -3.08
C HIS A 355 -16.98 -7.11 -2.71
N TRP A 356 -18.03 -6.44 -2.25
CA TRP A 356 -19.37 -7.00 -2.01
C TRP A 356 -19.39 -8.26 -1.14
N GLY A 357 -18.58 -8.26 -0.07
CA GLY A 357 -18.45 -9.42 0.82
C GLY A 357 -17.60 -10.56 0.31
N HIS A 358 -17.10 -10.49 -0.92
CA HIS A 358 -16.24 -11.49 -1.52
C HIS A 358 -14.79 -11.01 -1.53
N THR A 359 -13.87 -11.94 -1.29
CA THR A 359 -12.43 -11.67 -1.33
C THR A 359 -11.77 -12.69 -2.25
N HIS A 360 -11.01 -12.19 -3.23
CA HIS A 360 -10.22 -13.00 -4.12
C HIS A 360 -8.74 -12.77 -3.87
N GLN A 361 -7.95 -13.83 -3.82
CA GLN A 361 -6.50 -13.69 -3.83
C GLN A 361 -5.99 -13.42 -5.26
N ARG A 362 -4.91 -12.65 -5.35
CA ARG A 362 -4.15 -12.37 -6.55
C ARG A 362 -2.68 -12.59 -6.25
N VAL A 363 -1.99 -13.21 -7.19
CA VAL A 363 -0.55 -13.44 -7.12
C VAL A 363 0.03 -12.98 -8.43
N ASN A 364 0.88 -11.96 -8.38
CA ASN A 364 1.55 -11.42 -9.55
C ASN A 364 3.06 -11.50 -9.35
N ARG A 365 3.77 -11.99 -10.37
CA ARG A 365 5.22 -11.94 -10.46
C ARG A 365 5.64 -10.74 -11.30
N TYR A 366 6.60 -10.00 -10.80
CA TYR A 366 7.18 -8.83 -11.45
C TYR A 366 8.68 -9.03 -11.63
N ARG A 367 9.21 -8.57 -12.76
CA ARG A 367 10.64 -8.41 -12.98
C ARG A 367 10.93 -7.00 -13.47
N ALA A 368 11.88 -6.33 -12.85
CA ALA A 368 12.22 -4.95 -13.20
C ALA A 368 13.69 -4.62 -12.92
N VAL A 369 14.20 -3.64 -13.66
CA VAL A 369 15.45 -2.95 -13.32
C VAL A 369 15.12 -1.75 -12.44
N LEU A 370 15.68 -1.73 -11.23
CA LEU A 370 15.45 -0.71 -10.23
C LEU A 370 16.67 0.19 -10.10
N THR A 371 16.46 1.51 -10.10
CA THR A 371 17.49 2.50 -9.76
C THR A 371 17.19 3.11 -8.40
N ILE A 372 18.15 2.98 -7.48
CA ILE A 372 18.02 3.41 -6.08
C ILE A 372 19.10 4.43 -5.77
N ALA A 373 18.73 5.52 -5.10
CA ALA A 373 19.65 6.59 -4.76
C ALA A 373 19.40 7.15 -3.35
N PRO A 374 20.43 7.73 -2.71
CA PRO A 374 20.25 8.47 -1.47
C PRO A 374 19.62 9.83 -1.77
N VAL A 375 18.39 10.02 -1.32
CA VAL A 375 17.65 11.29 -1.42
C VAL A 375 17.34 11.74 0.01
N GLU A 376 17.80 12.94 0.37
CA GLU A 376 17.56 13.54 1.70
C GLU A 376 17.99 12.62 2.87
N GLY A 377 19.06 11.85 2.68
CA GLY A 377 19.59 10.94 3.71
C GLY A 377 18.80 9.63 3.86
N ARG A 378 17.95 9.27 2.89
CA ARG A 378 17.23 7.99 2.84
C ARG A 378 17.46 7.31 1.49
N TRP A 379 17.49 5.98 1.48
CA TRP A 379 17.41 5.24 0.22
C TRP A 379 15.99 5.39 -0.34
N ARG A 380 15.88 5.68 -1.63
CA ARG A 380 14.61 5.77 -2.35
C ARG A 380 14.77 5.23 -3.76
N LEU A 381 13.71 4.63 -4.29
CA LEU A 381 13.56 4.32 -5.71
C LEU A 381 13.46 5.65 -6.48
N VAL A 382 14.33 5.83 -7.47
CA VAL A 382 14.33 7.02 -8.33
C VAL A 382 13.98 6.70 -9.78
N ASP A 383 14.15 5.44 -10.19
CA ASP A 383 13.62 4.94 -11.46
C ASP A 383 13.29 3.44 -11.36
N LEU A 384 12.33 3.00 -12.17
CA LEU A 384 11.86 1.62 -12.28
C LEU A 384 11.51 1.36 -13.74
N SER A 385 12.14 0.35 -14.33
CA SER A 385 11.84 -0.15 -15.67
C SER A 385 11.31 -1.57 -15.57
N LEU A 386 9.99 -1.72 -15.70
CA LEU A 386 9.32 -3.02 -15.69
C LEU A 386 9.69 -3.81 -16.94
N GLU A 387 10.20 -5.02 -16.77
CA GLU A 387 10.55 -5.93 -17.87
C GLU A 387 9.43 -6.94 -18.14
N SER A 388 8.82 -7.46 -17.08
CA SER A 388 7.68 -8.36 -17.19
C SER A 388 6.75 -8.28 -15.97
N GLU A 389 5.47 -8.52 -16.25
CA GLU A 389 4.42 -8.76 -15.27
C GLU A 389 3.66 -10.01 -15.70
N GLU A 390 3.57 -10.99 -14.80
CA GLU A 390 2.88 -12.26 -15.02
C GLU A 390 1.93 -12.53 -13.86
N ARG A 391 0.66 -12.81 -14.19
CA ARG A 391 -0.32 -13.28 -13.21
C ARG A 391 -0.19 -14.80 -13.07
N LEU A 392 0.04 -15.27 -11.85
CA LEU A 392 0.24 -16.69 -11.52
C LEU A 392 -1.06 -17.44 -11.26
#